data_AF-A0A0F9K8X5-F1
#
_entry.id   AF-A0A0F9K8X5-F1
#
_cell.length_a   1.000
_cell.length_b   1.000
_cell.length_c   1.000
_cell.angle_alpha   90.00
_cell.angle_beta   90.00
_cell.angle_gamma   90.00
#
_symmetry.space_group_name_H-M   'P 1'
#
loop_
_entity.id
_entity.type
_entity.pdbx_description
1 polymer ?
#
loop_
_entity_poly.entity_id
_entity_poly.type
_entity_poly.pdbx_seq_one_letter_code
_entity_poly.pdbx_strand_id
1 'polypeptide(L)'
;YTPTTFHDGPFSFSLSGDLCQMSSQKDFLQQRGFEVGQSDVYPTLKEKDVKAALQSIWTYRVEGWWHYEKKYIELGICTQEQYDKALERTK
;
A
#
# COMPACT_ATOMS: atom_id res chain seq x y z
N TYR A 1 -23.48 -9.54 -27.40
CA TYR A 1 -23.17 -9.84 -25.99
C TYR A 1 -21.91 -9.09 -25.61
N THR A 2 -22.02 -8.00 -24.85
CA THR A 2 -20.87 -7.29 -24.30
C THR A 2 -20.70 -7.72 -22.84
N PRO A 3 -19.67 -8.48 -22.48
CA PRO A 3 -19.15 -8.39 -21.13
C PRO A 3 -18.29 -7.13 -21.06
N THR A 4 -18.77 -6.16 -20.27
CA THR A 4 -18.07 -4.95 -19.88
C THR A 4 -16.73 -5.32 -19.25
N THR A 5 -15.65 -5.30 -20.04
CA THR A 5 -14.29 -5.37 -19.50
C THR A 5 -14.04 -4.02 -18.85
N PHE A 6 -14.28 -3.94 -17.54
CA PHE A 6 -13.65 -2.93 -16.72
C PHE A 6 -12.16 -3.22 -16.77
N HIS A 7 -11.46 -2.62 -17.75
CA HIS A 7 -10.01 -2.44 -17.67
C HIS A 7 -9.76 -1.39 -16.59
N ASP A 8 -9.97 -1.82 -15.37
CA ASP A 8 -9.34 -1.20 -14.23
C ASP A 8 -7.84 -1.35 -14.46
N GLY A 9 -7.13 -0.23 -14.55
CA GLY A 9 -5.77 -0.15 -15.10
C GLY A 9 -4.78 -1.16 -14.48
N PRO A 10 -3.61 -1.35 -15.13
CA PRO A 10 -2.65 -2.35 -14.68
C PRO A 10 -2.26 -2.15 -13.22
N PHE A 11 -1.99 -3.26 -12.54
CA PHE A 11 -1.37 -3.25 -11.24
C PHE A 11 0.05 -2.68 -11.38
N SER A 12 0.19 -1.38 -11.16
CA SER A 12 1.43 -0.62 -11.43
C SER A 12 2.31 -0.43 -10.20
N PHE A 13 1.82 -0.74 -9.00
CA PHE A 13 2.55 -0.50 -7.76
C PHE A 13 2.70 -1.78 -6.95
N SER A 14 3.95 -2.16 -6.67
CA SER A 14 4.27 -3.30 -5.82
C SER A 14 4.50 -2.86 -4.39
N LEU A 15 3.86 -3.56 -3.45
CA LEU A 15 4.20 -3.45 -2.04
C LEU A 15 5.66 -3.93 -1.83
N SER A 16 6.34 -3.26 -0.91
CA SER A 16 7.73 -3.45 -0.58
C SER A 16 7.88 -3.83 0.90
N GLY A 17 8.91 -4.62 1.19
CA GLY A 17 9.21 -5.15 2.52
C GLY A 17 9.63 -6.61 2.44
N ASP A 18 9.85 -7.22 3.60
CA ASP A 18 10.10 -8.66 3.71
C ASP A 18 8.83 -9.48 3.44
N LEU A 19 8.96 -10.77 3.15
CA LEU A 19 7.82 -11.65 2.82
C LEU A 19 6.71 -11.61 3.89
N CYS A 20 7.07 -11.57 5.17
CA CYS A 20 6.12 -11.49 6.28
C CYS A 20 5.36 -10.15 6.31
N GLN A 21 6.07 -9.05 6.04
CA GLN A 21 5.50 -7.70 5.97
C GLN A 21 4.55 -7.58 4.78
N MET A 22 4.99 -8.06 3.61
CA MET A 22 4.18 -8.07 2.40
C MET A 22 2.92 -8.93 2.56
N SER A 23 3.02 -10.09 3.23
CA SER A 23 1.85 -10.91 3.54
C SER A 23 0.88 -10.19 4.48
N SER A 24 1.40 -9.53 5.52
CA SER A 24 0.58 -8.78 6.48
C SER A 24 -0.11 -7.58 5.83
N GLN A 25 0.60 -6.84 4.97
CA GLN A 25 0.02 -5.74 4.22
C GLN A 25 -1.02 -6.19 3.20
N LYS A 26 -0.75 -7.29 2.48
CA LYS A 26 -1.72 -7.89 1.54
C LYS A 26 -3.00 -8.28 2.26
N ASP A 27 -2.89 -9.06 3.34
CA ASP A 27 -4.04 -9.52 4.12
C ASP A 27 -4.85 -8.33 4.67
N PHE A 28 -4.17 -7.34 5.27
CA PHE A 28 -4.79 -6.13 5.78
C PHE A 28 -5.57 -5.35 4.70
N LEU A 29 -4.98 -5.19 3.51
CA LEU A 29 -5.62 -4.48 2.41
C LEU A 29 -6.82 -5.26 1.84
N GLN A 30 -6.70 -6.57 1.71
CA GLN A 30 -7.81 -7.42 1.26
C GLN A 30 -8.98 -7.40 2.24
N GLN A 31 -8.71 -7.45 3.56
CA GLN A 31 -9.75 -7.30 4.59
C GLN A 31 -10.49 -5.96 4.53
N ARG A 32 -9.84 -4.93 3.99
CA ARG A 32 -10.42 -3.58 3.79
C ARG A 32 -11.16 -3.45 2.45
N GLY A 33 -11.22 -4.51 1.65
CA GLY A 33 -11.88 -4.52 0.35
C GLY A 33 -11.03 -3.93 -0.78
N PHE A 34 -9.73 -3.73 -0.58
CA PHE A 34 -8.83 -3.36 -1.68
C PHE A 34 -8.56 -4.58 -2.56
N GLU A 35 -8.56 -4.36 -3.88
CA GLU A 35 -8.13 -5.38 -4.82
C GLU A 35 -6.61 -5.42 -4.87
N VAL A 36 -6.04 -6.44 -4.24
CA VAL A 36 -4.60 -6.69 -4.24
C VAL A 36 -4.30 -7.81 -5.21
N GLY A 37 -3.64 -7.47 -6.31
CA GLY A 37 -3.07 -8.42 -7.25
C GLY A 37 -1.78 -9.03 -6.70
N GLN A 38 -1.17 -9.89 -7.51
CA GLN A 38 0.12 -10.47 -7.19
C GLN A 38 0.96 -10.55 -8.47
N SER A 39 2.18 -10.06 -8.40
CA SER A 39 3.18 -10.19 -9.45
C SER A 39 4.39 -10.94 -8.87
N ASP A 40 4.54 -12.20 -9.25
CA ASP A 40 5.50 -13.13 -8.66
C ASP A 40 5.27 -13.30 -7.15
N VAL A 41 6.22 -12.92 -6.30
CA VAL A 41 6.05 -12.88 -4.83
C VAL A 41 5.57 -11.53 -4.28
N TYR A 42 5.45 -10.50 -5.12
CA TYR A 42 5.11 -9.15 -4.69
C TYR A 42 3.60 -8.89 -4.78
N PRO A 43 2.94 -8.44 -3.69
CA PRO A 43 1.57 -7.96 -3.76
C PRO A 43 1.54 -6.66 -4.58
N THR A 44 0.60 -6.56 -5.50
CA THR A 44 0.49 -5.40 -6.38
C THR A 44 -0.87 -4.72 -6.26
N LEU A 45 -0.87 -3.40 -6.44
CA LEU A 45 -2.06 -2.55 -6.34
C LEU A 45 -2.29 -1.81 -7.66
N LYS A 46 -3.56 -1.56 -7.94
CA LYS A 46 -3.96 -0.69 -9.03
C LYS A 46 -3.61 0.74 -8.69
N GLU A 47 -3.11 1.49 -9.67
CA GLU A 47 -2.62 2.85 -9.46
C GLU A 47 -3.63 3.78 -8.76
N LYS A 48 -4.91 3.65 -9.12
CA LYS A 48 -6.02 4.41 -8.51
C LYS A 48 -6.19 4.14 -7.01
N ASP A 49 -5.87 2.94 -6.55
CA ASP A 49 -6.05 2.48 -5.18
C ASP A 49 -4.79 2.68 -4.33
N VAL A 50 -3.63 2.92 -4.96
CA VAL A 50 -2.34 3.09 -4.27
C VAL A 50 -2.41 4.12 -3.16
N LYS A 51 -2.99 5.30 -3.44
CA LYS A 51 -3.08 6.36 -2.43
C LYS A 51 -3.93 5.94 -1.24
N ALA A 52 -5.10 5.34 -1.47
CA ALA A 52 -6.00 4.91 -0.41
C ALA A 52 -5.43 3.71 0.39
N ALA A 53 -4.76 2.79 -0.29
CA ALA A 53 -4.08 1.66 0.32
C ALA A 53 -2.90 2.11 1.19
N LEU A 54 -2.01 2.96 0.66
CA LEU A 54 -0.90 3.54 1.41
C LEU A 54 -1.39 4.42 2.58
N GLN A 55 -2.46 5.17 2.39
CA GLN A 55 -3.07 5.93 3.49
C GLN A 55 -3.61 5.01 4.59
N SER A 56 -4.16 3.84 4.23
CA SER A 56 -4.62 2.84 5.20
C SER A 56 -3.44 2.18 5.92
N ILE A 57 -2.40 1.76 5.20
CA ILE A 57 -1.15 1.21 5.77
C ILE A 57 -0.53 2.22 6.74
N TRP A 58 -0.45 3.49 6.34
CA TRP A 58 -0.01 4.57 7.21
C TRP A 58 -0.92 4.65 8.44
N THR A 59 -2.20 4.94 8.28
CA THR A 59 -3.15 5.16 9.39
C THR A 59 -3.11 4.06 10.45
N TYR A 60 -3.03 2.80 10.02
CA TYR A 60 -3.02 1.64 10.91
C TYR A 60 -1.61 1.14 11.27
N ARG A 61 -0.58 1.81 10.76
CA ARG A 61 0.84 1.49 11.00
C ARG A 61 1.14 0.00 10.77
N VAL A 62 0.63 -0.54 9.67
CA VAL A 62 0.82 -1.95 9.29
C VAL A 62 2.30 -2.24 9.12
N GLU A 63 2.75 -3.42 9.53
CA GLU A 63 4.18 -3.77 9.49
C GLU A 63 4.82 -3.52 8.11
N GLY A 64 6.00 -2.89 8.11
CA GLY A 64 6.66 -2.44 6.89
C GLY A 64 6.13 -1.12 6.34
N TRP A 65 5.24 -0.41 7.04
CA TRP A 65 4.75 0.91 6.62
C TRP A 65 5.90 1.90 6.36
N TRP A 66 7.02 1.77 7.07
CA TRP A 66 8.20 2.64 6.91
C TRP A 66 8.95 2.47 5.57
N HIS A 67 8.64 1.45 4.77
CA HIS A 67 9.25 1.31 3.44
C HIS A 67 8.76 2.36 2.44
N TYR A 68 7.66 3.04 2.75
CA TYR A 68 6.98 3.94 1.82
C TYR A 68 7.16 5.43 2.13
N GLU A 69 8.20 5.82 2.89
CA GLU A 69 8.48 7.23 3.25
C GLU A 69 8.27 8.18 2.06
N LYS A 70 9.08 8.01 1.00
CA LYS A 70 9.01 8.86 -0.19
C LYS A 70 7.61 8.91 -0.77
N LYS A 71 6.94 7.76 -0.88
CA LYS A 71 5.59 7.67 -1.45
C LYS A 71 4.53 8.34 -0.58
N TYR A 72 4.64 8.29 0.74
CA TYR A 72 3.72 9.02 1.61
C TYR A 72 3.86 10.54 1.46
N ILE A 73 5.10 11.03 1.36
CA ILE A 73 5.37 12.45 1.17
C ILE A 73 4.91 12.89 -0.23
N GLU A 74 5.27 12.15 -1.28
CA GLU A 74 4.85 12.41 -2.66
C GLU A 74 3.32 12.45 -2.83
N LEU A 75 2.60 11.55 -2.15
CA LEU A 75 1.14 11.47 -2.24
C LEU A 75 0.41 12.42 -1.28
N GLY A 76 1.15 13.14 -0.42
CA GLY A 76 0.60 14.03 0.60
C GLY A 76 -0.18 13.29 1.69
N ILE A 77 0.19 12.05 2.01
CA ILE A 77 -0.43 11.24 3.07
C ILE A 77 0.03 11.74 4.45
N CYS A 78 1.29 12.14 4.56
CA CYS A 78 1.86 12.78 5.74
C CYS A 78 2.98 13.75 5.35
N THR A 79 3.40 14.59 6.30
CA THR A 79 4.62 15.41 6.16
C THR A 79 5.84 14.65 6.65
N GLN A 80 7.05 15.11 6.27
CA GLN A 80 8.30 14.51 6.75
C GLN A 80 8.37 14.49 8.28
N GLU A 81 7.92 15.56 8.94
CA GLU A 81 7.88 15.66 10.40
C GLU A 81 6.91 14.63 11.02
N GLN A 82 5.75 14.43 10.42
CA GLN A 82 4.81 13.39 10.87
C GLN A 82 5.37 11.99 10.69
N TYR A 83 6.11 11.76 9.60
CA TYR A 83 6.80 10.52 9.32
C TYR A 83 7.86 10.21 10.39
N ASP A 84 8.76 11.16 10.62
CA ASP A 84 9.85 11.03 11.59
C ASP A 84 9.30 10.77 13.00
N LYS A 85 8.32 11.56 13.43
CA LYS A 85 7.64 11.38 14.72
C LYS A 85 6.94 10.02 14.86
N ALA A 86 6.41 9.48 13.77
CA ALA A 86 5.80 8.15 13.79
C ALA A 86 6.85 7.04 13.89
N LEU A 87 8.00 7.23 13.24
CA LEU A 87 9.11 6.29 13.25
C LEU A 87 9.76 6.23 14.64
N GLU A 88 9.96 7.38 15.28
CA GLU A 88 10.48 7.46 16.65
C GLU A 88 9.59 6.72 17.65
N ARG A 89 8.26 6.79 17.51
CA ARG A 89 7.30 6.11 18.39
C ARG A 89 7.21 4.59 18.17
N THR A 90 7.78 4.09 17.08
CA THR A 90 7.77 2.67 16.72
C THR A 90 9.05 1.96 17.14
N LYS A 91 10.10 2.72 17.53
CA LYS A 91 11.31 2.21 18.19
C LYS A 91 11.07 2.03 19.69
#